data_AF-W7DFT4-F1
#
_entry.id   AF-W7DFT4-F1
#
_cell.length_a   1.000
_cell.length_b   1.000
_cell.length_c   1.000
_cell.angle_alpha   90.00
_cell.angle_beta   90.00
_cell.angle_gamma   90.00
#
_symmetry.space_group_name_H-M   'P 1'
#
loop_
_entity.id
_entity.type
_entity.pdbx_description
1 polymer ?
#
loop_
_entity_poly.entity_id
_entity_poly.type
_entity_poly.pdbx_seq_one_letter_code
_entity_poly.pdbx_strand_id
1 'polypeptide(L)' 'MPWTKNNYPNSWKNLKAEEREKAIEIGNALLKEGYSEDRAIPIATSKAEEWYENHKK' A
#
# COMPACT_ATOMS: atom_id res chain seq x y z
N MET A 1 7.25 -11.47 -3.19
CA MET A 1 6.30 -11.50 -4.34
C MET A 1 5.58 -10.17 -4.37
N PRO A 2 5.19 -9.61 -5.53
CA PRO A 2 4.39 -8.39 -5.55
C PRO A 2 3.00 -8.63 -4.97
N TRP A 3 2.51 -7.69 -4.17
CA TRP A 3 1.15 -7.67 -3.64
C TRP A 3 0.12 -7.44 -4.74
N THR A 4 -1.06 -8.02 -4.59
CA THR A 4 -2.18 -7.92 -5.54
C THR A 4 -3.49 -7.65 -4.80
N LYS A 5 -4.57 -7.34 -5.53
CA LYS A 5 -5.90 -7.11 -4.93
C LYS A 5 -6.44 -8.30 -4.11
N ASN A 6 -5.92 -9.50 -4.36
CA ASN A 6 -6.34 -10.73 -3.67
C ASN A 6 -5.27 -11.28 -2.69
N ASN A 7 -4.05 -10.76 -2.75
CA ASN A 7 -2.94 -11.21 -1.92
C ASN A 7 -2.10 -10.00 -1.51
N TYR A 8 -2.45 -9.44 -0.36
CA TYR A 8 -1.85 -8.23 0.21
C TYR A 8 -1.63 -8.42 1.73
N PRO A 9 -0.80 -7.59 2.38
CA PRO A 9 -0.54 -7.66 3.81
C PRO A 9 -1.82 -7.57 4.65
N ASN A 10 -1.92 -8.37 5.73
CA ASN A 10 -3.10 -8.36 6.60
C ASN A 10 -3.44 -6.97 7.18
N SER A 11 -2.43 -6.09 7.34
CA SER A 11 -2.61 -4.70 7.76
C SER A 11 -3.51 -3.89 6.81
N TRP A 12 -3.61 -4.27 5.54
CA TRP A 12 -4.42 -3.57 4.55
C TRP A 12 -5.86 -4.10 4.42
N LYS A 13 -6.23 -5.13 5.20
CA LYS A 13 -7.56 -5.75 5.11
C LYS A 13 -8.71 -4.79 5.42
N ASN A 14 -8.46 -3.79 6.27
CA ASN A 14 -9.46 -2.84 6.72
C ASN A 14 -9.39 -1.48 5.99
N LEU A 15 -8.42 -1.29 5.09
CA LEU A 15 -8.32 -0.09 4.27
C LEU A 15 -9.48 -0.02 3.27
N LYS A 16 -9.84 1.18 2.85
CA LYS A 16 -10.83 1.35 1.77
C LYS A 16 -10.27 0.77 0.47
N ALA A 17 -11.14 0.37 -0.46
CA ALA A 17 -10.70 -0.31 -1.69
C ALA A 17 -9.69 0.53 -2.50
N GLU A 18 -9.98 1.83 -2.68
CA GLU A 18 -9.12 2.77 -3.40
C GLU A 18 -7.78 2.99 -2.69
N GLU A 19 -7.82 3.26 -1.38
CA GLU A 19 -6.64 3.41 -0.53
C GLU A 19 -5.75 2.16 -0.55
N ARG A 20 -6.35 0.97 -0.43
CA ARG A 20 -5.64 -0.32 -0.51
C ARG A 20 -4.99 -0.52 -1.88
N GLU A 21 -5.68 -0.18 -2.96
CA GLU A 21 -5.11 -0.26 -4.31
C GLU A 21 -3.88 0.64 -4.43
N LYS A 22 -3.94 1.84 -3.86
CA LYS A 22 -2.78 2.74 -3.81
C LYS A 22 -1.65 2.19 -2.94
N ALA A 23 -1.96 1.59 -1.79
CA ALA A 23 -0.97 0.95 -0.92
C ALA A 23 -0.26 -0.21 -1.65
N ILE A 24 -0.99 -1.03 -2.42
CA ILE A 24 -0.42 -2.09 -3.25
C ILE A 24 0.55 -1.53 -4.30
N GLU A 25 0.17 -0.46 -5.00
CA GLU A 25 1.02 0.19 -6.00
C GLU A 25 2.34 0.67 -5.39
N ILE A 26 2.26 1.45 -4.32
CA ILE A 26 3.43 2.04 -3.65
C ILE A 26 4.27 0.95 -3.00
N GLY A 27 3.63 -0.02 -2.37
CA GLY A 27 4.29 -1.14 -1.74
C GLY A 27 5.10 -1.97 -2.72
N ASN A 28 4.53 -2.29 -3.88
CA ASN A 28 5.24 -3.02 -4.94
C ASN A 28 6.43 -2.23 -5.50
N ALA A 29 6.32 -0.90 -5.60
CA ALA A 29 7.44 -0.05 -6.00
C ALA A 29 8.59 -0.12 -4.97
N LEU A 30 8.28 -0.04 -3.68
CA LEU A 30 9.28 -0.16 -2.60
C LEU A 30 9.97 -1.53 -2.59
N LEU A 31 9.21 -2.61 -2.79
CA LEU A 31 9.80 -3.96 -2.90
C LEU A 31 10.74 -4.07 -4.10
N LYS A 32 10.40 -3.43 -5.23
CA LYS A 32 11.25 -3.37 -6.43
C LYS A 32 12.53 -2.57 -6.17
N GLU A 33 12.47 -1.55 -5.32
CA GLU A 33 13.62 -0.77 -4.86
C GLU A 33 14.49 -1.49 -3.82
N GLY A 34 14.11 -2.70 -3.39
CA GLY A 34 14.85 -3.51 -2.44
C GLY A 34 14.51 -3.24 -0.97
N TYR A 35 13.40 -2.57 -0.70
CA TYR A 35 12.88 -2.47 0.67
C TYR A 35 12.33 -3.83 1.12
N SER A 36 12.55 -4.17 2.39
CA SER A 36 11.90 -5.32 3.01
C SER A 36 10.41 -5.06 3.20
N GLU A 37 9.60 -6.12 3.22
CA GLU A 37 8.15 -6.03 3.44
C GLU A 37 7.83 -5.27 4.74
N ASP A 38 8.56 -5.54 5.83
CA ASP A 38 8.38 -4.86 7.12
C ASP A 38 8.56 -3.34 7.06
N ARG A 39 9.38 -2.84 6.12
CA ARG A 39 9.55 -1.40 5.88
C ARG A 39 8.59 -0.88 4.82
N ALA A 40 8.35 -1.66 3.77
CA ALA A 40 7.49 -1.27 2.66
C ALA A 40 6.02 -1.12 3.10
N ILE A 41 5.53 -2.00 3.98
CA ILE A 41 4.14 -1.98 4.48
C ILE A 41 3.79 -0.64 5.15
N PRO A 42 4.46 -0.19 6.22
CA PRO A 42 4.08 1.05 6.90
C PRO A 42 4.26 2.29 6.01
N ILE A 43 5.30 2.34 5.17
CA ILE A 43 5.53 3.45 4.25
C ILE A 43 4.42 3.52 3.20
N ALA A 44 4.05 2.39 2.61
CA ALA A 44 3.00 2.32 1.61
C ALA A 44 1.63 2.66 2.21
N THR A 45 1.32 2.20 3.43
CA THR A 45 0.09 2.59 4.14
C THR A 45 0.02 4.10 4.33
N SER A 46 1.06 4.73 4.87
CA SER A 46 1.07 6.17 5.15
C SER A 46 0.92 7.01 3.88
N LYS A 47 1.63 6.64 2.80
CA LYS A 47 1.50 7.36 1.52
C LYS A 47 0.15 7.14 0.85
N ALA A 48 -0.46 5.96 1.01
CA ALA A 48 -1.77 5.66 0.47
C ALA A 48 -2.87 6.44 1.20
N GLU A 49 -2.79 6.55 2.51
CA GLU A 49 -3.68 7.35 3.35
C GLU A 49 -3.62 8.84 2.95
N GLU A 50 -2.40 9.41 2.84
CA GLU A 50 -2.21 10.79 2.38
C GLU A 50 -2.79 11.01 0.97
N TRP A 51 -2.56 10.08 0.05
CA TRP A 51 -3.11 10.16 -1.30
C TRP A 51 -4.64 10.12 -1.29
N TYR A 52 -5.23 9.22 -0.50
CA TYR A 52 -6.68 9.03 -0.42
C TYR A 52 -7.38 10.25 0.17
N GLU A 53 -6.86 10.82 1.26
CA GLU A 53 -7.39 12.05 1.86
C GLU A 53 -7.32 13.25 0.90
N ASN A 54 -6.24 13.35 0.11
CA ASN A 54 -6.10 14.41 -0.90
C ASN A 54 -7.03 14.21 -2.12
N HIS A 55 -7.34 12.97 -2.50
CA HIS A 55 -8.21 12.64 -3.64
C HIS A 55 -9.70 12.69 -3.32
N LYS A 56 -10.06 12.78 -2.03
CA LYS A 56 -11.44 12.86 -1.56
C LYS A 56 -12.05 14.26 -1.59
N LYS A 57 -11.30 15.27 -2.07
CA LYS A 57 -11.77 16.65 -2.29
C LYS A 57 -12.48 16.79 -3.64
#